data_AF-A0A951NMX7-F1
#
_entry.id   AF-A0A951NMX7-F1
#
_cell.length_a   1.000
_cell.length_b   1.000
_cell.length_c   1.000
_cell.angle_alpha   90.00
_cell.angle_beta   90.00
_cell.angle_gamma   90.00
#
_symmetry.space_group_name_H-M   'P 1'
#
loop_
_entity.id
_entity.type
_entity.pdbx_description
1 polymer ?
#
loop_
_entity_poly.entity_id
_entity_poly.type
_entity_poly.pdbx_seq_one_letter_code
_entity_poly.pdbx_strand_id
1 'polypeptide(L)'
;EAVFGECEMVLKVKEPQPEEYARMREGQVVFTYYHFAASRELTEGVLDSGAVAIAYETVEEADGSLPLLIPMSEVAGRMAVQEGAKYLEKLMGGRGVLLGGVPGTPPAEVVVIGGGVVGTNAATIAAGMGARVTILDIDLDRLRYLDEVMPANVECLFSDPYTIRDLLPRADLLIGAVLLPGAKAPNLVTTGDLASMKDGAVIVDVAVDQGGCIETCRPTTHEDPVYVVDGVVHYCVANMPGAVPRTSTIALTNATLPYVRRIAARGWREACRNIDSLKKGLNVVGGKVVYPGVAEAFDLPYHDPDEVLVA
;
A
#
# COMPACT_ATOMS: atom_id res chain seq x y z
N GLU A 1 -12.57 -26.38 -0.20
CA GLU A 1 -13.75 -26.74 0.62
C GLU A 1 -13.37 -27.14 2.04
N ALA A 2 -12.55 -28.19 2.25
CA ALA A 2 -12.14 -28.65 3.59
C ALA A 2 -11.61 -27.53 4.52
N VAL A 3 -10.72 -26.66 4.04
CA VAL A 3 -10.16 -25.55 4.86
C VAL A 3 -11.25 -24.64 5.43
N PHE A 4 -12.16 -24.16 4.60
CA PHE A 4 -13.27 -23.32 5.05
C PHE A 4 -14.28 -24.12 5.90
N GLY A 5 -14.49 -25.39 5.59
CA GLY A 5 -15.43 -26.28 6.28
C GLY A 5 -14.94 -26.85 7.62
N GLU A 6 -13.66 -26.76 7.93
CA GLU A 6 -13.08 -27.38 9.14
C GLU A 6 -12.45 -26.34 10.07
N CYS A 7 -11.81 -25.29 9.54
CA CYS A 7 -11.10 -24.33 10.36
C CYS A 7 -12.05 -23.35 11.07
N GLU A 8 -11.80 -23.08 12.35
CA GLU A 8 -12.48 -22.02 13.12
C GLU A 8 -11.93 -20.62 12.78
N MET A 9 -10.66 -20.56 12.37
CA MET A 9 -9.98 -19.36 11.90
C MET A 9 -9.31 -19.63 10.56
N VAL A 10 -9.62 -18.82 9.55
CA VAL A 10 -9.03 -18.84 8.21
C VAL A 10 -8.10 -17.64 8.08
N LEU A 11 -6.83 -17.91 7.78
CA LEU A 11 -5.84 -16.88 7.48
C LEU A 11 -5.68 -16.78 5.96
N LYS A 12 -5.85 -15.58 5.43
CA LYS A 12 -5.64 -15.29 4.01
C LYS A 12 -4.72 -14.07 3.85
N VAL A 13 -4.23 -13.87 2.64
CA VAL A 13 -3.52 -12.64 2.25
C VAL A 13 -4.51 -11.64 1.68
N LYS A 14 -5.21 -12.01 0.60
CA LYS A 14 -6.19 -11.16 -0.08
C LYS A 14 -7.62 -11.49 0.34
N GLU A 15 -8.50 -10.52 0.05
CA GLU A 15 -9.93 -10.58 0.31
C GLU A 15 -10.56 -11.84 -0.31
N PRO A 16 -11.60 -12.40 0.34
CA PRO A 16 -12.42 -13.41 -0.28
C PRO A 16 -12.90 -12.96 -1.67
N GLN A 17 -12.82 -13.85 -2.65
CA GLN A 17 -13.40 -13.64 -3.99
C GLN A 17 -14.87 -14.10 -4.03
N PRO A 18 -15.68 -13.71 -5.02
CA PRO A 18 -17.11 -14.06 -5.08
C PRO A 18 -17.42 -15.55 -4.89
N GLU A 19 -16.61 -16.44 -5.45
CA GLU A 19 -16.73 -17.89 -5.30
C GLU A 19 -16.37 -18.41 -3.89
N GLU A 20 -15.78 -17.58 -3.04
CA GLU A 20 -15.40 -17.88 -1.67
C GLU A 20 -16.43 -17.37 -0.64
N TYR A 21 -17.34 -16.46 -0.99
CA TYR A 21 -18.31 -15.88 -0.05
C TYR A 21 -19.17 -16.93 0.63
N ALA A 22 -19.77 -17.82 -0.15
CA ALA A 22 -20.60 -18.92 0.36
C ALA A 22 -19.82 -20.00 1.12
N ARG A 23 -18.48 -19.93 1.14
CA ARG A 23 -17.62 -20.88 1.88
C ARG A 23 -17.36 -20.41 3.31
N MET A 24 -17.46 -19.10 3.56
CA MET A 24 -17.37 -18.55 4.92
C MET A 24 -18.57 -18.98 5.75
N ARG A 25 -18.38 -19.10 7.06
CA ARG A 25 -19.40 -19.63 7.97
C ARG A 25 -19.67 -18.67 9.12
N GLU A 26 -20.87 -18.77 9.65
CA GLU A 26 -21.26 -18.03 10.84
C GLU A 26 -20.28 -18.27 12.00
N GLY A 27 -19.77 -17.19 12.59
CA GLY A 27 -18.82 -17.23 13.71
C GLY A 27 -17.38 -17.63 13.35
N GLN A 28 -17.09 -18.01 12.09
CA GLN A 28 -15.73 -18.30 11.63
C GLN A 28 -14.92 -17.00 11.56
N VAL A 29 -13.71 -17.00 12.13
CA VAL A 29 -12.80 -15.86 12.01
C VAL A 29 -12.12 -15.91 10.65
N VAL A 30 -12.20 -14.82 9.89
CA VAL A 30 -11.45 -14.66 8.63
C VAL A 30 -10.56 -13.44 8.79
N PHE A 31 -9.25 -13.68 8.92
CA PHE A 31 -8.25 -12.65 9.20
C PHE A 31 -7.37 -12.43 7.95
N THR A 32 -7.55 -11.28 7.29
CA THR A 32 -6.95 -10.98 5.98
C THR A 32 -7.04 -9.50 5.62
N TYR A 33 -6.54 -9.09 4.44
CA TYR A 33 -6.86 -7.79 3.86
C TYR A 33 -8.25 -7.82 3.22
N TYR A 34 -9.08 -6.78 3.40
CA TYR A 34 -10.42 -6.73 2.81
C TYR A 34 -10.61 -5.55 1.86
N HIS A 35 -10.17 -4.37 2.25
CA HIS A 35 -10.47 -3.10 1.58
C HIS A 35 -11.98 -2.92 1.35
N PHE A 36 -12.79 -3.24 2.37
CA PHE A 36 -14.26 -3.27 2.28
C PHE A 36 -14.86 -2.03 1.61
N ALA A 37 -14.41 -0.83 1.99
CA ALA A 37 -14.91 0.43 1.43
C ALA A 37 -14.78 0.54 -0.11
N ALA A 38 -13.94 -0.28 -0.76
CA ALA A 38 -13.78 -0.32 -2.20
C ALA A 38 -14.72 -1.31 -2.92
N SER A 39 -15.39 -2.22 -2.21
CA SER A 39 -16.24 -3.25 -2.82
C SER A 39 -17.48 -3.57 -1.97
N ARG A 40 -18.64 -3.06 -2.42
CA ARG A 40 -19.94 -3.36 -1.79
C ARG A 40 -20.28 -4.84 -1.87
N GLU A 41 -19.96 -5.48 -3.00
CA GLU A 41 -20.19 -6.92 -3.22
C GLU A 41 -19.46 -7.77 -2.17
N LEU A 42 -18.19 -7.43 -1.89
CA LEU A 42 -17.42 -8.08 -0.83
C LEU A 42 -18.04 -7.85 0.56
N THR A 43 -18.42 -6.60 0.86
CA THR A 43 -19.04 -6.26 2.15
C THR A 43 -20.34 -7.05 2.36
N GLU A 44 -21.23 -7.06 1.38
CA GLU A 44 -22.50 -7.81 1.42
C GLU A 44 -22.24 -9.32 1.53
N GLY A 45 -21.32 -9.88 0.74
CA GLY A 45 -20.97 -11.30 0.80
C GLY A 45 -20.40 -11.76 2.15
N VAL A 46 -19.61 -10.91 2.82
CA VAL A 46 -19.12 -11.18 4.18
C VAL A 46 -20.24 -11.04 5.22
N LEU A 47 -21.10 -10.02 5.10
CA LEU A 47 -22.26 -9.85 5.99
C LEU A 47 -23.19 -11.06 5.95
N ASP A 48 -23.56 -11.50 4.75
CA ASP A 48 -24.46 -12.64 4.52
C ASP A 48 -23.89 -13.95 5.08
N SER A 49 -22.56 -14.10 5.08
CA SER A 49 -21.90 -15.29 5.63
C SER A 49 -21.97 -15.41 7.15
N GLY A 50 -22.22 -14.30 7.87
CA GLY A 50 -22.19 -14.25 9.33
C GLY A 50 -20.79 -14.44 9.95
N ALA A 51 -19.73 -14.37 9.15
CA ALA A 51 -18.35 -14.52 9.62
C ALA A 51 -17.91 -13.37 10.53
N VAL A 52 -16.76 -13.56 11.19
CA VAL A 52 -16.03 -12.54 11.94
C VAL A 52 -14.85 -12.08 11.10
N ALA A 53 -14.98 -10.92 10.47
CA ALA A 53 -13.96 -10.34 9.61
C ALA A 53 -13.07 -9.38 10.41
N ILE A 54 -11.80 -9.73 10.51
CA ILE A 54 -10.75 -8.88 11.07
C ILE A 54 -9.85 -8.44 9.90
N ALA A 55 -9.74 -7.14 9.67
CA ALA A 55 -8.98 -6.59 8.55
C ALA A 55 -7.56 -6.23 8.98
N TYR A 56 -6.54 -6.69 8.23
CA TYR A 56 -5.14 -6.38 8.53
C TYR A 56 -4.87 -4.87 8.48
N GLU A 57 -5.42 -4.20 7.48
CA GLU A 57 -5.24 -2.78 7.18
C GLU A 57 -5.92 -1.82 8.17
N THR A 58 -6.76 -2.32 9.08
CA THR A 58 -7.40 -1.51 10.14
C THR A 58 -6.94 -1.88 11.54
N VAL A 59 -6.03 -2.86 11.68
CA VAL A 59 -5.30 -3.06 12.94
C VAL A 59 -4.37 -1.86 13.11
N GLU A 60 -4.62 -1.07 14.16
CA GLU A 60 -3.97 0.23 14.37
C GLU A 60 -3.48 0.36 15.81
N GLU A 61 -2.21 0.72 15.98
CA GLU A 61 -1.63 0.94 17.30
C GLU A 61 -2.07 2.29 17.91
N ALA A 62 -1.70 2.53 19.17
CA ALA A 62 -2.05 3.77 19.87
C ALA A 62 -1.41 5.03 19.26
N ASP A 63 -0.31 4.88 18.53
CA ASP A 63 0.37 5.95 17.80
C ASP A 63 -0.21 6.19 16.40
N GLY A 64 -1.27 5.47 16.01
CA GLY A 64 -1.90 5.55 14.70
C GLY A 64 -1.20 4.74 13.61
N SER A 65 -0.14 4.01 13.94
CA SER A 65 0.55 3.16 12.96
C SER A 65 -0.28 1.92 12.61
N LEU A 66 -0.13 1.44 11.36
CA LEU A 66 -0.82 0.25 10.84
C LEU A 66 0.19 -0.93 10.74
N PRO A 67 0.46 -1.64 11.85
CA PRO A 67 1.57 -2.60 11.96
C PRO A 67 1.52 -3.75 10.95
N LEU A 68 0.33 -4.12 10.49
CA LEU A 68 0.17 -5.21 9.53
C LEU A 68 0.34 -4.74 8.07
N LEU A 69 0.15 -3.44 7.82
CA LEU A 69 0.35 -2.81 6.51
C LEU A 69 1.80 -2.37 6.28
N ILE A 70 2.50 -1.94 7.33
CA ILE A 70 3.90 -1.48 7.27
C ILE A 70 4.81 -2.44 6.48
N PRO A 71 4.83 -3.77 6.74
CA PRO A 71 5.72 -4.67 6.01
C PRO A 71 5.43 -4.72 4.51
N MET A 72 4.17 -4.55 4.09
CA MET A 72 3.80 -4.52 2.67
C MET A 72 4.24 -3.20 2.03
N SER A 73 4.08 -2.08 2.74
CA SER A 73 4.59 -0.77 2.32
C SER A 73 6.12 -0.74 2.19
N GLU A 74 6.84 -1.38 3.10
CA GLU A 74 8.30 -1.52 3.02
C GLU A 74 8.71 -2.30 1.76
N VAL A 75 8.07 -3.44 1.49
CA VAL A 75 8.34 -4.23 0.29
C VAL A 75 8.02 -3.43 -0.97
N ALA A 76 6.84 -2.80 -1.04
CA ALA A 76 6.40 -2.02 -2.19
C ALA A 76 7.36 -0.85 -2.48
N GLY A 77 7.77 -0.09 -1.46
CA GLY A 77 8.74 1.01 -1.62
C GLY A 77 10.09 0.54 -2.19
N ARG A 78 10.61 -0.59 -1.72
CA ARG A 78 11.86 -1.17 -2.26
C ARG A 78 11.69 -1.67 -3.69
N MET A 79 10.57 -2.33 -3.97
CA MET A 79 10.27 -2.84 -5.31
C MET A 79 10.02 -1.72 -6.32
N ALA A 80 9.49 -0.57 -5.89
CA ALA A 80 9.24 0.55 -6.77
C ALA A 80 10.52 1.02 -7.50
N VAL A 81 11.65 1.00 -6.80
CA VAL A 81 12.95 1.32 -7.41
C VAL A 81 13.43 0.20 -8.32
N GLN A 82 13.22 -1.07 -7.96
CA GLN A 82 13.63 -2.21 -8.78
C GLN A 82 12.88 -2.24 -10.12
N GLU A 83 11.56 -2.10 -10.09
CA GLU A 83 10.76 -2.02 -11.32
C GLU A 83 11.03 -0.71 -12.06
N GLY A 84 11.18 0.42 -11.36
CA GLY A 84 11.58 1.68 -11.97
C GLY A 84 12.91 1.59 -12.73
N ALA A 85 13.93 0.95 -12.14
CA ALA A 85 15.22 0.71 -12.76
C ALA A 85 15.12 -0.20 -13.99
N LYS A 86 14.33 -1.28 -13.89
CA LYS A 86 14.06 -2.21 -14.99
C LYS A 86 13.38 -1.50 -16.17
N TYR A 87 12.31 -0.75 -15.92
CA TYR A 87 11.58 -0.05 -16.98
C TYR A 87 12.28 1.21 -17.48
N LEU A 88 13.31 1.68 -16.78
CA LEU A 88 14.23 2.70 -17.31
C LEU A 88 15.14 2.15 -18.40
N GLU A 89 15.32 0.83 -18.53
CA GLU A 89 16.12 0.24 -19.61
C GLU A 89 15.47 0.50 -20.97
N LYS A 90 16.30 0.76 -22.00
CA LYS A 90 15.80 1.12 -23.33
C LYS A 90 15.00 0.00 -23.98
N LEU A 91 15.37 -1.26 -23.70
CA LEU A 91 14.66 -2.45 -24.21
C LEU A 91 13.29 -2.63 -23.56
N MET A 92 13.06 -2.04 -22.39
CA MET A 92 11.80 -2.06 -21.67
C MET A 92 10.92 -0.84 -21.98
N GLY A 93 11.34 0.01 -22.93
CA GLY A 93 10.61 1.21 -23.37
C GLY A 93 11.07 2.52 -22.71
N GLY A 94 11.90 2.44 -21.67
CA GLY A 94 12.40 3.62 -20.96
C GLY A 94 13.50 4.39 -21.68
N ARG A 95 14.08 5.33 -20.96
CA ARG A 95 15.08 6.27 -21.47
C ARG A 95 16.45 5.63 -21.76
N GLY A 96 16.75 4.48 -21.16
CA GLY A 96 18.05 3.83 -21.21
C GLY A 96 19.05 4.39 -20.19
N VAL A 97 18.57 4.72 -18.99
CA VAL A 97 19.41 5.32 -17.93
C VAL A 97 19.68 4.30 -16.83
N LEU A 98 20.95 4.10 -16.48
CA LEU A 98 21.35 3.32 -15.32
C LEU A 98 21.30 4.21 -14.07
N LEU A 99 20.59 3.78 -13.00
CA LEU A 99 20.38 4.59 -11.81
C LEU A 99 21.67 5.19 -11.22
N GLY A 100 22.71 4.37 -11.02
CA GLY A 100 23.97 4.82 -10.44
C GLY A 100 24.94 5.50 -11.42
N GLY A 101 24.64 5.48 -12.72
CA GLY A 101 25.62 5.82 -13.74
C GLY A 101 26.91 5.00 -13.62
N VAL A 102 28.00 5.54 -14.17
CA VAL A 102 29.37 5.05 -14.03
C VAL A 102 30.34 6.24 -14.02
N PRO A 103 31.60 6.10 -13.54
CA PRO A 103 32.56 7.21 -13.56
C PRO A 103 32.65 7.89 -14.93
N GLY A 104 32.43 9.21 -14.95
CA GLY A 104 32.37 10.03 -16.18
C GLY A 104 30.98 10.21 -16.78
N THR A 105 29.93 9.64 -16.17
CA THR A 105 28.53 9.81 -16.60
C THR A 105 27.64 10.17 -15.40
N PRO A 106 26.58 10.99 -15.59
CA PRO A 106 25.69 11.34 -14.51
C PRO A 106 24.83 10.14 -14.04
N PRO A 107 24.53 10.01 -12.74
CA PRO A 107 23.49 9.10 -12.26
C PRO A 107 22.10 9.65 -12.61
N ALA A 108 21.09 8.79 -12.52
CA ALA A 108 19.69 9.14 -12.71
C ALA A 108 19.19 10.09 -11.62
N GLU A 109 18.22 10.93 -11.98
CA GLU A 109 17.46 11.76 -11.04
C GLU A 109 16.16 11.02 -10.67
N VAL A 110 16.01 10.69 -9.38
CA VAL A 110 14.85 9.99 -8.82
C VAL A 110 14.09 10.94 -7.92
N VAL A 111 12.81 11.14 -8.20
CA VAL A 111 11.91 11.95 -7.36
C VAL A 111 10.91 11.04 -6.65
N VAL A 112 10.77 11.18 -5.34
CA VAL A 112 9.83 10.40 -4.52
C VAL A 112 8.82 11.36 -3.89
N ILE A 113 7.54 11.20 -4.19
CA ILE A 113 6.46 12.01 -3.60
C ILE A 113 5.82 11.24 -2.45
N GLY A 114 6.05 11.71 -1.22
CA GLY A 114 5.61 11.07 0.03
C GLY A 114 6.80 10.57 0.84
N GLY A 115 6.95 11.08 2.07
CA GLY A 115 8.00 10.75 3.03
C GLY A 115 7.67 9.59 3.98
N GLY A 116 6.51 8.96 3.83
CA GLY A 116 6.08 7.81 4.64
C GLY A 116 6.91 6.54 4.44
N VAL A 117 6.39 5.39 4.90
CA VAL A 117 7.11 4.10 4.87
C VAL A 117 7.54 3.70 3.46
N VAL A 118 6.64 3.82 2.48
CA VAL A 118 6.92 3.51 1.06
C VAL A 118 8.04 4.39 0.55
N GLY A 119 7.89 5.72 0.66
CA GLY A 119 8.85 6.66 0.11
C GLY A 119 10.22 6.62 0.79
N THR A 120 10.25 6.39 2.10
CA THR A 120 11.50 6.19 2.86
C THR A 120 12.28 4.99 2.32
N ASN A 121 11.60 3.86 2.10
CA ASN A 121 12.23 2.67 1.55
C ASN A 121 12.63 2.88 0.08
N ALA A 122 11.81 3.56 -0.71
CA ALA A 122 12.14 3.88 -2.10
C ALA A 122 13.39 4.77 -2.18
N ALA A 123 13.43 5.87 -1.44
CA ALA A 123 14.58 6.76 -1.40
C ALA A 123 15.86 6.04 -0.94
N THR A 124 15.76 5.19 0.10
CA THR A 124 16.89 4.40 0.59
C THR A 124 17.46 3.47 -0.48
N ILE A 125 16.60 2.74 -1.21
CA ILE A 125 17.06 1.82 -2.27
C ILE A 125 17.61 2.58 -3.47
N ALA A 126 16.93 3.64 -3.92
CA ALA A 126 17.40 4.46 -5.03
C ALA A 126 18.77 5.08 -4.73
N ALA A 127 18.95 5.62 -3.53
CA ALA A 127 20.21 6.17 -3.07
C ALA A 127 21.30 5.08 -2.98
N GLY A 128 20.96 3.89 -2.48
CA GLY A 128 21.87 2.74 -2.43
C GLY A 128 22.28 2.20 -3.80
N MET A 129 21.46 2.43 -4.84
CA MET A 129 21.81 2.16 -6.24
C MET A 129 22.62 3.28 -6.89
N GLY A 130 22.93 4.36 -6.16
CA GLY A 130 23.77 5.47 -6.60
C GLY A 130 23.04 6.61 -7.31
N ALA A 131 21.69 6.61 -7.30
CA ALA A 131 20.91 7.69 -7.91
C ALA A 131 21.06 9.00 -7.14
N ARG A 132 20.74 10.13 -7.78
CA ARG A 132 20.43 11.39 -7.10
C ARG A 132 18.95 11.38 -6.74
N VAL A 133 18.64 11.48 -5.45
CA VAL A 133 17.27 11.30 -4.97
C VAL A 133 16.76 12.59 -4.35
N THR A 134 15.53 12.96 -4.67
CA THR A 134 14.79 14.02 -3.98
C THR A 134 13.50 13.43 -3.42
N ILE A 135 13.31 13.51 -2.11
CA ILE A 135 12.07 13.07 -1.43
C ILE A 135 11.25 14.29 -0.99
N LEU A 136 9.95 14.25 -1.28
CA LEU A 136 9.00 15.32 -0.99
C LEU A 136 8.01 14.89 0.09
N ASP A 137 7.74 15.76 1.05
CA ASP A 137 6.64 15.61 2.02
C ASP A 137 6.10 16.99 2.43
N ILE A 138 4.87 17.03 2.93
CA ILE A 138 4.27 18.24 3.50
C ILE A 138 4.57 18.38 5.01
N ASP A 139 4.96 17.29 5.67
CA ASP A 139 5.31 17.27 7.08
C ASP A 139 6.79 17.66 7.27
N LEU A 140 7.01 18.84 7.83
CA LEU A 140 8.35 19.35 8.11
C LEU A 140 9.08 18.56 9.20
N ASP A 141 8.37 18.00 10.19
CA ASP A 141 8.99 17.16 11.21
C ASP A 141 9.46 15.85 10.59
N ARG A 142 8.66 15.29 9.68
CA ARG A 142 9.05 14.13 8.89
C ARG A 142 10.27 14.41 8.02
N LEU A 143 10.31 15.55 7.32
CA LEU A 143 11.46 15.93 6.50
C LEU A 143 12.73 16.13 7.33
N ARG A 144 12.64 16.75 8.52
CA ARG A 144 13.80 16.89 9.43
C ARG A 144 14.35 15.53 9.85
N TYR A 145 13.47 14.60 10.22
CA TYR A 145 13.89 13.24 10.54
C TYR A 145 14.56 12.55 9.35
N LEU A 146 14.00 12.68 8.14
CA LEU A 146 14.57 12.08 6.93
C LEU A 146 15.95 12.68 6.60
N ASP A 147 16.14 13.98 6.75
CA ASP A 147 17.42 14.66 6.54
C ASP A 147 18.52 14.14 7.48
N GLU A 148 18.16 13.77 8.73
CA GLU A 148 19.10 13.21 9.70
C GLU A 148 19.52 11.76 9.39
N VAL A 149 18.62 10.95 8.82
CA VAL A 149 18.83 9.49 8.68
C VAL A 149 19.15 9.03 7.26
N MET A 150 18.83 9.83 6.25
CA MET A 150 18.98 9.44 4.85
C MET A 150 20.44 9.53 4.37
N PRO A 151 20.81 8.73 3.34
CA PRO A 151 22.11 8.88 2.69
C PRO A 151 22.33 10.30 2.14
N ALA A 152 23.60 10.72 2.06
CA ALA A 152 23.98 12.07 1.65
C ALA A 152 23.56 12.46 0.21
N ASN A 153 23.16 11.50 -0.62
CA ASN A 153 22.62 11.72 -1.96
C ASN A 153 21.08 11.76 -2.02
N VAL A 154 20.42 11.95 -0.86
CA VAL A 154 18.99 12.21 -0.74
C VAL A 154 18.77 13.64 -0.27
N GLU A 155 18.06 14.42 -1.07
CA GLU A 155 17.60 15.76 -0.72
C GLU A 155 16.14 15.70 -0.22
N CYS A 156 15.86 16.33 0.92
CA CYS A 156 14.52 16.41 1.49
C CYS A 156 13.91 17.78 1.22
N LEU A 157 12.84 17.87 0.43
CA LEU A 157 12.19 19.15 0.08
C LEU A 157 10.72 19.16 0.47
N PHE A 158 10.20 20.37 0.75
CA PHE A 158 8.78 20.56 1.02
C PHE A 158 7.94 20.30 -0.24
N SER A 159 6.85 19.56 -0.09
CA SER A 159 5.96 19.20 -1.19
C SER A 159 4.92 20.29 -1.42
N ASP A 160 5.10 21.08 -2.48
CA ASP A 160 4.11 22.02 -2.98
C ASP A 160 3.98 21.92 -4.52
N PRO A 161 2.90 22.43 -5.12
CA PRO A 161 2.68 22.31 -6.57
C PRO A 161 3.75 23.00 -7.44
N TYR A 162 4.51 23.95 -6.90
CA TYR A 162 5.63 24.57 -7.62
C TYR A 162 6.85 23.65 -7.59
N THR A 163 7.23 23.17 -6.40
CA THR A 163 8.37 22.26 -6.19
C THR A 163 8.22 20.96 -6.99
N ILE A 164 7.03 20.36 -7.01
CA ILE A 164 6.76 19.16 -7.83
C ILE A 164 7.04 19.47 -9.30
N ARG A 165 6.45 20.54 -9.85
CA ARG A 165 6.59 20.91 -11.28
C ARG A 165 8.01 21.29 -11.68
N ASP A 166 8.80 21.85 -10.77
CA ASP A 166 10.22 22.16 -11.02
C ASP A 166 11.08 20.89 -11.16
N LEU A 167 10.72 19.83 -10.43
CA LEU A 167 11.44 18.56 -10.43
C LEU A 167 11.06 17.64 -11.60
N LEU A 168 9.82 17.70 -12.10
CA LEU A 168 9.34 16.81 -13.17
C LEU A 168 10.20 16.82 -14.45
N PRO A 169 10.68 17.96 -14.97
CA PRO A 169 11.58 17.99 -16.14
C PRO A 169 12.93 17.31 -15.91
N ARG A 170 13.33 17.15 -14.64
CA ARG A 170 14.60 16.54 -14.25
C ARG A 170 14.45 15.06 -13.97
N ALA A 171 13.29 14.58 -13.54
CA ALA A 171 13.09 13.19 -13.14
C ALA A 171 13.31 12.21 -14.31
N ASP A 172 14.21 11.25 -14.12
CA ASP A 172 14.25 10.03 -14.95
C ASP A 172 13.28 8.99 -14.40
N LEU A 173 13.14 8.92 -13.07
CA LEU A 173 12.18 8.07 -12.36
C LEU A 173 11.41 8.90 -11.33
N LEU A 174 10.09 8.83 -11.37
CA LEU A 174 9.18 9.39 -10.38
C LEU A 174 8.47 8.26 -9.63
N ILE A 175 8.47 8.32 -8.29
CA ILE A 175 7.79 7.35 -7.44
C ILE A 175 6.68 8.05 -6.66
N GLY A 176 5.44 7.66 -6.94
CA GLY A 176 4.27 8.07 -6.19
C GLY A 176 4.12 7.21 -4.94
N ALA A 177 4.33 7.78 -3.76
CA ALA A 177 4.36 7.08 -2.47
C ALA A 177 3.45 7.74 -1.42
N VAL A 178 2.41 8.45 -1.86
CA VAL A 178 1.44 9.12 -0.99
C VAL A 178 0.32 8.17 -0.61
N LEU A 179 0.14 7.97 0.68
CA LEU A 179 -0.92 7.17 1.27
C LEU A 179 -1.73 8.05 2.22
N LEU A 180 -3.04 8.16 1.99
CA LEU A 180 -3.96 8.74 2.96
C LEU A 180 -4.83 7.61 3.52
N PRO A 181 -4.63 7.18 4.78
CA PRO A 181 -5.43 6.12 5.37
C PRO A 181 -6.93 6.41 5.23
N GLY A 182 -7.67 5.48 4.61
CA GLY A 182 -9.12 5.57 4.45
C GLY A 182 -9.62 6.56 3.39
N ALA A 183 -8.75 7.22 2.62
CA ALA A 183 -9.14 8.19 1.60
C ALA A 183 -8.41 7.97 0.26
N LYS A 184 -9.02 8.43 -0.83
CA LYS A 184 -8.35 8.44 -2.14
C LYS A 184 -7.15 9.42 -2.08
N ALA A 185 -5.99 8.98 -2.58
CA ALA A 185 -4.84 9.87 -2.73
C ALA A 185 -5.20 11.03 -3.69
N PRO A 186 -4.75 12.27 -3.40
CA PRO A 186 -4.92 13.38 -4.33
C PRO A 186 -4.04 13.17 -5.57
N ASN A 187 -4.53 13.64 -6.72
CA ASN A 187 -3.71 13.71 -7.93
C ASN A 187 -2.69 14.86 -7.78
N LEU A 188 -1.42 14.51 -7.57
CA LEU A 188 -0.32 15.46 -7.36
C LEU A 188 0.44 15.80 -8.64
N VAL A 189 0.35 14.93 -9.65
CA VAL A 189 0.86 15.16 -11.01
C VAL A 189 -0.30 15.02 -11.99
N THR A 190 -0.53 16.07 -12.77
CA THR A 190 -1.61 16.10 -13.76
C THR A 190 -1.14 15.60 -15.11
N THR A 191 -2.08 15.27 -15.98
CA THR A 191 -1.84 14.91 -17.39
C THR A 191 -1.04 15.99 -18.10
N GLY A 192 -1.35 17.27 -17.84
CA GLY A 192 -0.64 18.41 -18.43
C GLY A 192 0.81 18.54 -17.95
N ASP A 193 1.12 18.08 -16.74
CA ASP A 193 2.48 18.11 -16.21
C ASP A 193 3.39 17.07 -16.89
N LEU A 194 2.83 15.98 -17.44
CA LEU A 194 3.60 14.93 -18.13
C LEU A 194 4.37 15.45 -19.34
N ALA A 195 3.82 16.44 -20.06
CA ALA A 195 4.47 17.04 -21.22
C ALA A 195 5.81 17.72 -20.88
N SER A 196 6.05 18.04 -19.61
CA SER A 196 7.31 18.61 -19.13
C SER A 196 8.37 17.55 -18.81
N MET A 197 7.96 16.28 -18.65
CA MET A 197 8.85 15.18 -18.30
C MET A 197 9.71 14.76 -19.51
N LYS A 198 10.79 14.04 -19.20
CA LYS A 198 11.67 13.48 -20.23
C LYS A 198 10.97 12.33 -20.97
N ASP A 199 11.12 12.29 -22.30
CA ASP A 199 10.76 11.10 -23.08
C ASP A 199 11.50 9.86 -22.56
N GLY A 200 10.74 8.78 -22.33
CA GLY A 200 11.20 7.54 -21.71
C GLY A 200 11.39 7.60 -20.19
N ALA A 201 11.00 8.69 -19.51
CA ALA A 201 10.93 8.71 -18.05
C ALA A 201 9.94 7.65 -17.55
N VAL A 202 10.13 7.20 -16.32
CA VAL A 202 9.30 6.17 -15.69
C VAL A 202 8.58 6.77 -14.49
N ILE A 203 7.29 6.48 -14.38
CA ILE A 203 6.46 6.73 -13.20
C ILE A 203 6.14 5.37 -12.59
N VAL A 204 6.40 5.22 -11.29
CA VAL A 204 5.95 4.08 -10.49
C VAL A 204 4.97 4.62 -9.45
N ASP A 205 3.67 4.36 -9.63
CA ASP A 205 2.65 4.82 -8.70
C ASP A 205 2.26 3.69 -7.74
N VAL A 206 2.85 3.72 -6.54
CA VAL A 206 2.57 2.74 -5.47
C VAL A 206 1.22 3.03 -4.82
N ALA A 207 0.67 4.24 -4.96
CA ALA A 207 -0.64 4.61 -4.45
C ALA A 207 -1.80 4.09 -5.32
N VAL A 208 -1.52 3.33 -6.38
CA VAL A 208 -2.51 2.78 -7.31
C VAL A 208 -3.59 1.94 -6.61
N ASP A 209 -3.26 1.27 -5.51
CA ASP A 209 -4.20 0.51 -4.67
C ASP A 209 -5.36 1.37 -4.14
N GLN A 210 -5.16 2.69 -4.05
CA GLN A 210 -6.16 3.67 -3.61
C GLN A 210 -6.51 4.66 -4.72
N GLY A 211 -6.32 4.29 -5.99
CA GLY A 211 -6.66 5.10 -7.15
C GLY A 211 -5.54 5.99 -7.69
N GLY A 212 -4.32 5.89 -7.15
CA GLY A 212 -3.13 6.58 -7.64
C GLY A 212 -3.00 8.03 -7.16
N CYS A 213 -1.76 8.52 -7.15
CA CYS A 213 -1.46 9.93 -6.90
C CYS A 213 -1.05 10.69 -8.17
N ILE A 214 -1.05 10.01 -9.31
CA ILE A 214 -0.81 10.58 -10.65
C ILE A 214 -2.12 10.49 -11.43
N GLU A 215 -2.56 11.59 -12.06
CA GLU A 215 -3.87 11.67 -12.72
C GLU A 215 -4.05 10.61 -13.82
N THR A 216 -2.97 10.26 -14.52
CA THR A 216 -2.93 9.26 -15.59
C THR A 216 -2.74 7.83 -15.08
N CYS A 217 -2.75 7.62 -13.76
CA CYS A 217 -2.62 6.31 -13.14
C CYS A 217 -3.84 5.42 -13.46
N ARG A 218 -3.55 4.20 -13.96
CA ARG A 218 -4.53 3.14 -14.20
C ARG A 218 -3.96 1.84 -13.66
N PRO A 219 -4.70 1.09 -12.82
CA PRO A 219 -4.25 -0.21 -12.34
C PRO A 219 -3.83 -1.14 -13.48
N THR A 220 -2.68 -1.77 -13.29
CA THR A 220 -2.08 -2.77 -14.19
C THR A 220 -1.85 -4.08 -13.44
N THR A 221 -1.38 -5.11 -14.15
CA THR A 221 -1.15 -6.45 -13.57
C THR A 221 0.30 -6.86 -13.72
N HIS A 222 0.73 -7.92 -13.05
CA HIS A 222 2.09 -8.47 -13.26
C HIS A 222 2.32 -8.97 -14.70
N GLU A 223 1.26 -9.34 -15.43
CA GLU A 223 1.34 -9.82 -16.81
C GLU A 223 1.45 -8.69 -17.83
N ASP A 224 0.72 -7.59 -17.59
CA ASP A 224 0.77 -6.36 -18.38
C ASP A 224 1.02 -5.16 -17.44
N PRO A 225 2.27 -4.93 -17.04
CA PRO A 225 2.63 -4.07 -15.90
C PRO A 225 2.82 -2.60 -16.26
N VAL A 226 2.93 -2.27 -17.55
CA VAL A 226 3.24 -0.91 -17.98
C VAL A 226 2.40 -0.45 -19.16
N TYR A 227 2.19 0.86 -19.23
CA TYR A 227 1.66 1.54 -20.41
C TYR A 227 2.38 2.88 -20.60
N VAL A 228 2.21 3.52 -21.75
CA VAL A 228 2.88 4.79 -22.05
C VAL A 228 1.83 5.89 -22.25
N VAL A 229 2.06 7.04 -21.62
CA VAL A 229 1.27 8.27 -21.80
C VAL A 229 2.26 9.40 -22.06
N ASP A 230 2.09 10.12 -23.18
CA ASP A 230 2.95 11.25 -23.57
C ASP A 230 4.46 10.96 -23.50
N GLY A 231 4.87 9.75 -23.89
CA GLY A 231 6.27 9.31 -23.86
C GLY A 231 6.78 8.86 -22.49
N VAL A 232 5.96 8.93 -21.44
CA VAL A 232 6.29 8.51 -20.07
C VAL A 232 5.73 7.12 -19.78
N VAL A 233 6.60 6.21 -19.37
CA VAL A 233 6.24 4.84 -19.00
C VAL A 233 5.61 4.85 -17.61
N HIS A 234 4.42 4.27 -17.47
CA HIS A 234 3.71 4.15 -16.21
C HIS A 234 3.72 2.70 -15.75
N TYR A 235 4.21 2.46 -14.53
CA TYR A 235 4.09 1.21 -13.81
C TYR A 235 3.13 1.40 -12.64
N CYS A 236 1.99 0.71 -12.67
CA CYS A 236 0.88 0.94 -11.74
C CYS A 236 0.30 -0.41 -11.26
N VAL A 237 1.17 -1.36 -10.90
CA VAL A 237 0.75 -2.69 -10.47
C VAL A 237 0.30 -2.62 -9.01
N ALA A 238 -0.97 -2.89 -8.75
CA ALA A 238 -1.59 -2.85 -7.42
C ALA A 238 -0.86 -3.72 -6.38
N ASN A 239 -0.78 -5.03 -6.62
CA ASN A 239 -0.15 -5.95 -5.67
C ASN A 239 1.36 -6.13 -5.92
N MET A 240 2.16 -5.06 -5.83
CA MET A 240 3.62 -5.15 -6.04
C MET A 240 4.29 -6.23 -5.16
N PRO A 241 4.00 -6.33 -3.84
CA PRO A 241 4.62 -7.34 -2.97
C PRO A 241 4.34 -8.79 -3.39
N GLY A 242 3.30 -9.03 -4.20
CA GLY A 242 2.97 -10.33 -4.76
C GLY A 242 4.05 -10.93 -5.67
N ALA A 243 4.92 -10.10 -6.27
CA ALA A 243 6.02 -10.57 -7.13
C ALA A 243 7.24 -11.11 -6.34
N VAL A 244 7.33 -10.85 -5.03
CA VAL A 244 8.41 -11.35 -4.17
C VAL A 244 7.89 -12.19 -3.00
N PRO A 245 7.08 -13.25 -3.27
CA PRO A 245 6.29 -13.94 -2.25
C PRO A 245 7.13 -14.56 -1.13
N ARG A 246 8.38 -14.94 -1.41
CA ARG A 246 9.29 -15.45 -0.38
C ARG A 246 9.58 -14.40 0.70
N THR A 247 9.78 -13.15 0.29
CA THR A 247 10.06 -12.02 1.18
C THR A 247 8.78 -11.51 1.82
N SER A 248 7.76 -11.20 1.02
CA SER A 248 6.51 -10.60 1.50
C SER A 248 5.74 -11.55 2.42
N THR A 249 5.72 -12.86 2.15
CA THR A 249 5.09 -13.83 3.06
C THR A 249 5.75 -13.81 4.43
N ILE A 250 7.09 -13.85 4.50
CA ILE A 250 7.79 -13.84 5.79
C ILE A 250 7.57 -12.51 6.52
N ALA A 251 7.63 -11.39 5.79
CA ALA A 251 7.43 -10.06 6.36
C ALA A 251 6.01 -9.90 6.96
N LEU A 252 4.98 -10.26 6.18
CA LEU A 252 3.59 -10.21 6.65
C LEU A 252 3.35 -11.17 7.81
N THR A 253 3.82 -12.43 7.69
CA THR A 253 3.54 -13.44 8.73
C THR A 253 4.28 -13.14 10.04
N ASN A 254 5.47 -12.53 10.01
CA ASN A 254 6.12 -12.06 11.23
C ASN A 254 5.30 -11.00 11.96
N ALA A 255 4.64 -10.10 11.23
CA ALA A 255 3.80 -9.06 11.81
C ALA A 255 2.44 -9.60 12.30
N THR A 256 1.83 -10.54 11.57
CA THR A 256 0.51 -11.10 11.92
C THR A 256 0.59 -12.19 12.99
N LEU A 257 1.70 -12.94 13.10
CA LEU A 257 1.82 -14.10 13.99
C LEU A 257 1.49 -13.80 15.47
N PRO A 258 1.90 -12.66 16.08
CA PRO A 258 1.50 -12.32 17.43
C PRO A 258 -0.03 -12.27 17.61
N TYR A 259 -0.75 -11.65 16.67
CA TYR A 259 -2.22 -11.55 16.66
C TYR A 259 -2.87 -12.91 16.45
N VAL A 260 -2.40 -13.66 15.45
CA VAL A 260 -2.87 -15.02 15.13
C VAL A 260 -2.78 -15.93 16.36
N ARG A 261 -1.64 -15.92 17.08
CA ARG A 261 -1.46 -16.74 18.29
C ARG A 261 -2.42 -16.35 19.42
N ARG A 262 -2.75 -15.08 19.55
CA ARG A 262 -3.68 -14.59 20.58
C ARG A 262 -5.11 -15.00 20.28
N ILE A 263 -5.55 -14.84 19.03
CA ILE A 263 -6.87 -15.29 18.58
C ILE A 263 -6.98 -16.81 18.73
N ALA A 264 -5.99 -17.57 18.26
CA ALA A 264 -6.03 -19.03 18.35
C ALA A 264 -6.04 -19.57 19.79
N ALA A 265 -5.37 -18.89 20.73
CA ALA A 265 -5.29 -19.35 22.11
C ALA A 265 -6.50 -19.00 22.98
N ARG A 266 -7.22 -17.91 22.66
CA ARG A 266 -8.24 -17.31 23.55
C ARG A 266 -9.58 -17.04 22.86
N GLY A 267 -9.66 -17.26 21.55
CA GLY A 267 -10.77 -16.81 20.72
C GLY A 267 -10.72 -15.31 20.42
N TRP A 268 -11.42 -14.89 19.37
CA TRP A 268 -11.38 -13.51 18.90
C TRP A 268 -11.98 -12.51 19.90
N ARG A 269 -13.04 -12.88 20.64
CA ARG A 269 -13.68 -11.99 21.64
C ARG A 269 -12.71 -11.60 22.75
N GLU A 270 -12.10 -12.58 23.42
CA GLU A 270 -11.13 -12.30 24.48
C GLU A 270 -9.89 -11.59 23.93
N ALA A 271 -9.41 -11.98 22.75
CA ALA A 271 -8.26 -11.32 22.12
C ALA A 271 -8.54 -9.82 21.86
N CYS A 272 -9.69 -9.47 21.29
CA CYS A 272 -10.05 -8.07 21.00
C CYS A 272 -10.31 -7.26 22.28
N ARG A 273 -10.92 -7.84 23.33
CA ARG A 273 -11.10 -7.13 24.61
C ARG A 273 -9.78 -6.76 25.30
N ASN A 274 -8.70 -7.53 25.05
CA ASN A 274 -7.40 -7.32 25.69
C ASN A 274 -6.36 -6.63 24.80
N ILE A 275 -6.62 -6.48 23.50
CA ILE A 275 -5.69 -5.93 22.51
C ILE A 275 -6.45 -4.90 21.70
N ASP A 276 -6.31 -3.63 22.07
CA ASP A 276 -7.03 -2.52 21.46
C ASP A 276 -6.77 -2.41 19.94
N SER A 277 -5.52 -2.58 19.52
CA SER A 277 -5.17 -2.57 18.09
C SER A 277 -5.88 -3.65 17.29
N LEU A 278 -6.06 -4.84 17.87
CA LEU A 278 -6.82 -5.92 17.25
C LEU A 278 -8.32 -5.64 17.22
N LYS A 279 -8.87 -5.00 18.26
CA LYS A 279 -10.27 -4.57 18.30
C LYS A 279 -10.58 -3.59 17.17
N LYS A 280 -9.68 -2.62 16.90
CA LYS A 280 -9.80 -1.72 15.74
C LYS A 280 -9.77 -2.45 14.39
N GLY A 281 -9.17 -3.65 14.36
CA GLY A 281 -9.21 -4.58 13.23
C GLY A 281 -10.60 -5.15 12.91
N LEU A 282 -11.56 -5.15 13.85
CA LEU A 282 -12.89 -5.72 13.61
C LEU A 282 -13.68 -4.88 12.62
N ASN A 283 -14.15 -5.51 11.55
CA ASN A 283 -14.90 -4.82 10.49
C ASN A 283 -16.34 -5.34 10.37
N VAL A 284 -16.51 -6.66 10.38
CA VAL A 284 -17.82 -7.32 10.33
C VAL A 284 -17.89 -8.43 11.37
N VAL A 285 -18.99 -8.51 12.11
CA VAL A 285 -19.24 -9.56 13.11
C VAL A 285 -20.67 -10.04 13.01
N GLY A 286 -20.88 -11.29 12.58
CA GLY A 286 -22.22 -11.92 12.62
C GLY A 286 -23.28 -11.13 11.85
N GLY A 287 -22.93 -10.64 10.65
CA GLY A 287 -23.83 -9.84 9.81
C GLY A 287 -23.97 -8.37 10.23
N LYS A 288 -23.14 -7.88 11.15
CA LYS A 288 -23.12 -6.48 11.59
C LYS A 288 -21.82 -5.80 11.17
N VAL A 289 -21.91 -4.60 10.61
CA VAL A 289 -20.74 -3.73 10.37
C VAL A 289 -20.35 -3.05 11.69
N VAL A 290 -19.08 -3.19 12.08
CA VAL A 290 -18.55 -2.64 13.33
C VAL A 290 -17.34 -1.71 13.11
N TYR A 291 -16.95 -1.46 11.86
CA TYR A 291 -15.96 -0.45 11.51
C TYR A 291 -16.63 0.77 10.88
N PRO A 292 -16.46 1.99 11.42
CA PRO A 292 -17.18 3.19 10.96
C PRO A 292 -16.97 3.48 9.47
N GLY A 293 -15.73 3.36 8.98
CA GLY A 293 -15.41 3.68 7.58
C GLY A 293 -16.12 2.77 6.56
N VAL A 294 -16.44 1.53 6.92
CA VAL A 294 -17.22 0.63 6.06
C VAL A 294 -18.71 0.99 6.08
N ALA A 295 -19.23 1.36 7.26
CA ALA A 295 -20.61 1.81 7.41
C ALA A 295 -20.87 3.08 6.59
N GLU A 296 -19.97 4.06 6.68
CA GLU A 296 -20.05 5.32 5.94
C GLU A 296 -19.94 5.13 4.42
N ALA A 297 -19.04 4.24 3.95
CA ALA A 297 -18.83 4.02 2.53
C ALA A 297 -20.07 3.53 1.77
N PHE A 298 -20.96 2.79 2.44
CA PHE A 298 -22.13 2.15 1.80
C PHE A 298 -23.48 2.46 2.45
N ASP A 299 -23.52 3.44 3.37
CA ASP A 299 -24.71 3.85 4.14
C ASP A 299 -25.36 2.67 4.89
N LEU A 300 -24.52 1.89 5.59
CA LEU A 300 -24.93 0.72 6.36
C LEU A 300 -25.04 1.04 7.86
N PRO A 301 -25.88 0.32 8.63
CA PRO A 301 -25.94 0.48 10.08
C PRO A 301 -24.60 0.17 10.75
N TYR A 302 -24.09 1.13 11.53
CA TYR A 302 -22.93 0.93 12.39
C TYR A 302 -23.36 0.35 13.74
N HIS A 303 -22.61 -0.64 14.22
CA HIS A 303 -22.77 -1.23 15.53
C HIS A 303 -21.48 -1.05 16.33
N ASP A 304 -21.60 -0.69 17.62
CA ASP A 304 -20.43 -0.53 18.47
C ASP A 304 -19.72 -1.89 18.66
N PRO A 305 -18.40 -1.98 18.39
CA PRO A 305 -17.61 -3.18 18.66
C PRO A 305 -17.78 -3.74 20.08
N ASP A 306 -17.98 -2.91 21.10
CA ASP A 306 -18.16 -3.38 22.48
C ASP A 306 -19.47 -4.15 22.67
N GLU A 307 -20.54 -3.80 21.96
CA GLU A 307 -21.82 -4.51 22.03
C GLU A 307 -21.71 -5.94 21.50
N VAL A 308 -20.95 -6.14 20.42
CA VAL A 308 -20.75 -7.47 19.83
C VAL A 308 -19.71 -8.30 20.58
N LEU A 309 -18.87 -7.64 21.38
CA LEU A 309 -17.87 -8.29 22.23
C LEU A 309 -18.44 -8.75 23.56
N VAL A 310 -19.58 -8.28 24.06
CA VAL A 310 -20.15 -8.67 25.38
C VAL A 310 -20.98 -9.96 25.31
N ALA A 311 -21.51 -10.29 24.14
CA ALA A 311 -22.28 -11.52 23.90
C ALA A 311 -21.43 -12.79 23.95
#